data_AF-A0A9P4G920-F1
#
_entry.id   AF-A0A9P4G920-F1
#
_cell.length_a   1.000
_cell.length_b   1.000
_cell.length_c   1.000
_cell.angle_alpha   90.00
_cell.angle_beta   90.00
_cell.angle_gamma   90.00
#
_symmetry.space_group_name_H-M   'P 1'
#
loop_
_entity.id
_entity.type
_entity.pdbx_description
1 polymer ?
#
loop_
_entity_poly.entity_id
_entity_poly.type
_entity_poly.pdbx_seq_one_letter_code
_entity_poly.pdbx_strand_id
1 'polypeptide(L)'
;MVLKWAFAMAMCLATLVVGRFISSSTSSVDVARRLIGELDNYNASFGIVSAPQFPAPVPELAGLDFDPAKYANEDMWKRYVEAKGNHLVCLMQATDKGAGFLKEDKRSPPSAASPWSGDLRSELATWFWHDGDYDKGWECDWERIGLKKAFHALGLNAKPAFDDDGDPADGHNDCLSITHYNGEDYEDPEAVWPQMKDVKDQKYKVNGKEYTATGAYYQFAVNKIGGAIIGKNLNNPAASVLEGHNWGRKAAPGELPDLRFCSDIYWGHWARDNPNVKNIRVYGAHHVVNDATVLLVARAFKNKGVQALAPWPGTSFPANTDEGKALIGSPIGAIVAHMLIQHKAELGIKHISKITVVTNESKENPKFGEKPRRDLHLFFEIEDVPVDEVTNGSIEEKLERKSSPAIREYKYFRSKVLRVRNEGKEMLREHIMRI
;
A
#
# COMPACT_ATOMS: atom_id res chain seq x y z
N MET A 1 -16.68 4.20 -66.97
CA MET A 1 -17.47 3.40 -66.01
C MET A 1 -16.95 1.97 -66.14
N VAL A 2 -16.66 1.23 -65.06
CA VAL A 2 -15.77 0.04 -65.04
C VAL A 2 -14.27 0.37 -65.02
N LEU A 3 -13.80 1.15 -64.02
CA LEU A 3 -12.40 1.09 -63.54
C LEU A 3 -12.22 1.86 -62.20
N LYS A 4 -13.12 1.65 -61.23
CA LYS A 4 -12.99 2.20 -59.86
C LYS A 4 -13.37 1.21 -58.74
N TRP A 5 -13.58 -0.07 -59.07
CA TRP A 5 -13.99 -1.10 -58.09
C TRP A 5 -12.97 -2.24 -57.91
N ALA A 6 -11.76 -2.13 -58.48
CA ALA A 6 -10.73 -3.17 -58.37
C ALA A 6 -9.61 -2.86 -57.36
N PHE A 7 -9.61 -1.69 -56.71
CA PHE A 7 -8.59 -1.32 -55.71
C PHE A 7 -9.04 -1.45 -54.24
N ALA A 8 -10.32 -1.80 -54.00
CA ALA A 8 -10.87 -1.93 -52.65
C ALA A 8 -10.92 -3.39 -52.13
N MET A 9 -10.53 -4.39 -52.94
CA MET A 9 -10.58 -5.80 -52.54
C MET A 9 -9.20 -6.48 -52.37
N ALA A 10 -8.10 -5.73 -52.56
CA ALA A 10 -6.73 -6.24 -52.37
C ALA A 10 -6.06 -5.79 -51.06
N MET A 11 -6.74 -4.97 -50.22
CA MET A 11 -6.25 -4.55 -48.90
C MET A 11 -7.04 -5.13 -47.71
N CYS A 12 -7.80 -6.20 -47.93
CA CYS A 12 -8.44 -6.97 -46.85
C CYS A 12 -7.97 -8.43 -46.76
N LEU A 13 -6.86 -8.80 -47.42
CA LEU A 13 -6.33 -10.18 -47.36
C LEU A 13 -4.82 -10.29 -47.04
N ALA A 14 -4.23 -9.26 -46.42
CA ALA A 14 -2.83 -9.27 -45.99
C ALA A 14 -2.60 -8.86 -44.52
N THR A 15 -3.61 -9.04 -43.65
CA THR A 15 -3.50 -8.83 -42.19
C THR A 15 -4.10 -9.99 -41.38
N LEU A 16 -3.93 -11.22 -41.89
CA LEU A 16 -4.01 -12.44 -41.11
C LEU A 16 -2.76 -13.25 -41.43
N VAL A 17 -2.05 -13.72 -40.40
CA VAL A 17 -0.82 -14.53 -40.47
C VAL A 17 0.50 -13.75 -40.61
N VAL A 18 0.88 -12.98 -39.58
CA VAL A 18 2.23 -13.08 -38.95
C VAL A 18 2.06 -12.70 -37.47
N GLY A 19 1.54 -13.64 -36.68
CA GLY A 19 1.72 -13.60 -35.23
C GLY A 19 3.17 -13.93 -34.92
N ARG A 20 4.00 -12.93 -34.68
CA ARG A 20 5.32 -13.14 -34.06
C ARG A 20 5.13 -13.28 -32.56
N PHE A 21 5.09 -14.54 -32.14
CA PHE A 21 5.34 -15.00 -30.78
C PHE A 21 6.63 -14.37 -30.24
N ILE A 22 6.51 -13.47 -29.26
CA ILE A 22 7.58 -13.25 -28.28
C ILE A 22 7.34 -14.27 -27.17
N SER A 23 7.91 -15.45 -27.36
CA SER A 23 8.12 -16.42 -26.29
C SER A 23 9.37 -15.99 -25.52
N SER A 24 9.18 -15.27 -24.42
CA SER A 24 10.07 -15.36 -23.26
C SER A 24 9.20 -15.46 -22.01
N SER A 25 8.53 -16.59 -21.88
CA SER A 25 7.92 -17.04 -20.64
C SER A 25 9.01 -17.46 -19.67
N THR A 26 9.57 -16.50 -18.95
CA THR A 26 9.72 -16.71 -17.50
C THR A 26 8.40 -16.26 -16.92
N SER A 27 7.63 -17.19 -16.34
CA SER A 27 6.29 -16.88 -15.85
C SER A 27 6.36 -15.67 -14.91
N SER A 28 5.44 -14.70 -15.02
CA SER A 28 5.41 -13.56 -14.09
C SER A 28 5.23 -14.03 -12.63
N VAL A 29 4.80 -15.28 -12.43
CA VAL A 29 4.77 -16.00 -11.16
C VAL A 29 6.18 -16.32 -10.64
N ASP A 30 7.16 -16.62 -11.49
CA ASP A 30 8.54 -16.90 -11.06
C ASP A 30 9.34 -15.63 -10.73
N VAL A 31 9.04 -14.52 -11.41
CA VAL A 31 9.58 -13.19 -11.07
C VAL A 31 8.94 -12.66 -9.79
N ALA A 32 7.62 -12.83 -9.63
CA ALA A 32 6.92 -12.55 -8.38
C ALA A 32 7.40 -13.44 -7.22
N ARG A 33 7.67 -14.74 -7.45
CA ARG A 33 8.27 -15.67 -6.47
C ARG A 33 9.61 -15.19 -5.95
N ARG A 34 10.49 -14.69 -6.84
CA ARG A 34 11.82 -14.19 -6.42
C ARG A 34 11.71 -12.91 -5.59
N LEU A 35 10.77 -12.02 -5.88
CA LEU A 35 10.63 -10.73 -5.20
C LEU A 35 9.78 -10.80 -3.93
N ILE A 36 8.79 -11.71 -3.84
CA ILE A 36 8.10 -12.05 -2.59
C ILE A 36 9.10 -12.73 -1.63
N GLY A 37 9.97 -13.60 -2.15
CA GLY A 37 11.08 -14.15 -1.39
C GLY A 37 12.05 -13.08 -0.83
N GLU A 38 12.22 -11.92 -1.47
CA GLU A 38 13.05 -10.82 -0.95
C GLU A 38 12.35 -9.97 0.14
N LEU A 39 11.01 -10.02 0.24
CA LEU A 39 10.26 -9.42 1.34
C LEU A 39 10.20 -10.34 2.56
N ASP A 40 10.17 -11.66 2.35
CA ASP A 40 10.18 -12.67 3.43
C ASP A 40 11.60 -13.03 3.90
N ASN A 41 12.63 -12.91 3.05
CA ASN A 41 14.03 -13.17 3.43
C ASN A 41 14.70 -12.06 4.25
N TYR A 42 13.96 -11.03 4.68
CA TYR A 42 14.43 -10.23 5.81
C TYR A 42 14.27 -10.98 7.16
N ASN A 43 13.62 -12.15 7.20
CA ASN A 43 13.21 -12.77 8.48
C ASN A 43 13.73 -14.17 8.83
N ALA A 44 14.53 -14.91 8.04
CA ALA A 44 15.15 -16.15 8.57
C ALA A 44 16.33 -16.73 7.74
N SER A 45 17.55 -16.70 8.32
CA SER A 45 18.77 -17.52 8.04
C SER A 45 19.33 -17.51 6.61
N PHE A 46 20.62 -17.26 6.34
CA PHE A 46 21.79 -18.13 6.57
C PHE A 46 23.04 -17.22 6.70
N GLY A 47 24.03 -17.53 7.55
CA GLY A 47 25.05 -18.54 7.24
C GLY A 47 26.14 -17.91 6.37
N ILE A 48 27.31 -17.71 6.98
CA ILE A 48 28.49 -16.97 6.51
C ILE A 48 28.86 -17.24 5.04
N VAL A 49 28.77 -16.21 4.18
CA VAL A 49 29.65 -16.01 3.03
C VAL A 49 29.94 -14.51 2.89
N SER A 50 31.21 -14.18 2.71
CA SER A 50 31.84 -12.86 2.68
C SER A 50 31.10 -11.77 1.89
N ALA A 51 31.01 -10.60 2.52
CA ALA A 51 30.36 -9.38 2.05
C ALA A 51 30.93 -8.80 0.74
N PRO A 52 30.08 -8.35 -0.20
CA PRO A 52 30.38 -7.22 -1.06
C PRO A 52 30.12 -5.91 -0.29
N GLN A 53 31.05 -4.97 -0.38
CA GLN A 53 30.99 -3.65 0.26
C GLN A 53 29.64 -2.96 0.03
N PHE A 54 29.02 -2.53 1.13
CA PHE A 54 27.78 -1.77 1.16
C PHE A 54 27.90 -0.44 0.39
N PRO A 55 26.85 -0.01 -0.34
CA PRO A 55 26.70 1.40 -0.67
C PRO A 55 26.53 2.24 0.60
N ALA A 56 26.87 3.51 0.48
CA ALA A 56 27.01 4.55 1.49
C ALA A 56 25.80 4.70 2.46
N PRO A 57 25.95 5.40 3.60
CA PRO A 57 24.94 5.49 4.65
C PRO A 57 23.58 5.90 4.10
N VAL A 58 22.53 5.25 4.62
CA VAL A 58 21.12 5.62 4.40
C VAL A 58 21.01 7.13 4.68
N PRO A 59 20.57 7.95 3.71
CA PRO A 59 20.34 9.37 3.96
C PRO A 59 19.38 9.51 5.14
N GLU A 60 19.60 10.53 5.97
CA GLU A 60 18.70 10.93 7.04
C GLU A 60 17.23 10.82 6.60
N LEU A 61 16.36 10.43 7.54
CA LEU A 61 14.89 10.40 7.44
C LEU A 61 14.27 11.81 7.20
N ALA A 62 14.90 12.65 6.39
CA ALA A 62 14.38 13.92 5.95
C ALA A 62 13.38 13.65 4.83
N GLY A 63 12.08 13.84 5.11
CA GLY A 63 11.03 13.68 4.11
C GLY A 63 11.30 14.53 2.86
N LEU A 64 10.87 14.02 1.70
CA LEU A 64 11.09 14.66 0.41
C LEU A 64 9.91 15.57 0.04
N ASP A 65 10.18 16.86 -0.16
CA ASP A 65 9.23 17.78 -0.80
C ASP A 65 8.96 17.36 -2.26
N PHE A 66 7.72 17.57 -2.72
CA PHE A 66 7.35 17.24 -4.10
C PHE A 66 8.10 18.10 -5.12
N ASP A 67 8.84 17.43 -6.01
CA ASP A 67 9.51 18.03 -7.17
C ASP A 67 9.20 17.21 -8.43
N PRO A 68 8.44 17.75 -9.40
CA PRO A 68 8.08 17.03 -10.62
C PRO A 68 9.29 16.70 -11.52
N ALA A 69 10.44 17.34 -11.31
CA ALA A 69 11.68 17.01 -12.02
C ALA A 69 12.42 15.80 -11.41
N LYS A 70 12.08 15.41 -10.17
CA LYS A 70 12.65 14.25 -9.46
C LYS A 70 11.59 13.16 -9.35
N TYR A 71 11.74 12.12 -10.15
CA TYR A 71 10.72 11.07 -10.26
C TYR A 71 11.35 9.67 -10.16
N ALA A 72 10.51 8.69 -9.86
CA ALA A 72 10.90 7.29 -9.78
C ALA A 72 11.58 6.82 -11.07
N ASN A 73 12.73 6.15 -10.92
CA ASN A 73 13.40 5.47 -12.03
C ASN A 73 12.61 4.24 -12.49
N GLU A 74 13.01 3.63 -13.61
CA GLU A 74 12.29 2.49 -14.19
C GLU A 74 12.20 1.29 -13.25
N ASP A 75 13.25 0.99 -12.48
CA ASP A 75 13.26 -0.16 -11.58
C ASP A 75 12.30 0.03 -10.40
N MET A 76 12.30 1.22 -9.81
CA MET A 76 11.33 1.59 -8.78
C MET A 76 9.91 1.57 -9.36
N TRP A 77 9.70 2.16 -10.54
CA TRP A 77 8.39 2.18 -11.20
C TRP A 77 7.86 0.76 -11.41
N LYS A 78 8.63 -0.12 -12.06
CA LYS A 78 8.24 -1.53 -12.28
C LYS A 78 7.97 -2.27 -10.98
N ARG A 79 8.80 -2.07 -9.95
CA ARG A 79 8.57 -2.68 -8.63
C ARG A 79 7.20 -2.29 -8.05
N TYR A 80 6.84 -1.01 -8.14
CA TYR A 80 5.59 -0.51 -7.56
C TYR A 80 4.38 -0.77 -8.45
N VAL A 81 4.53 -0.83 -9.77
CA VAL A 81 3.46 -1.18 -10.70
C VAL A 81 3.23 -2.69 -10.76
N GLU A 82 4.24 -3.45 -11.16
CA GLU A 82 4.11 -4.86 -11.53
C GLU A 82 4.10 -5.78 -10.31
N ALA A 83 5.02 -5.57 -9.36
CA ALA A 83 5.18 -6.49 -8.23
C ALA A 83 4.24 -6.15 -7.06
N LYS A 84 4.06 -4.87 -6.74
CA LYS A 84 3.24 -4.44 -5.59
C LYS A 84 1.82 -4.04 -5.99
N GLY A 85 1.68 -3.03 -6.83
CA GLY A 85 0.41 -2.42 -7.19
C GLY A 85 -0.55 -3.41 -7.83
N ASN A 86 -0.10 -4.10 -8.88
CA ASN A 86 -0.89 -5.12 -9.55
C ASN A 86 -1.30 -6.26 -8.60
N HIS A 87 -0.40 -6.69 -7.70
CA HIS A 87 -0.71 -7.71 -6.73
C HIS A 87 -1.79 -7.25 -5.72
N LEU A 88 -1.66 -6.05 -5.16
CA LEU A 88 -2.64 -5.49 -4.23
C LEU A 88 -4.02 -5.28 -4.87
N VAL A 89 -4.06 -4.83 -6.13
CA VAL A 89 -5.33 -4.72 -6.88
C VAL A 89 -6.02 -6.09 -6.97
N CYS A 90 -5.28 -7.13 -7.37
CA CYS A 90 -5.82 -8.49 -7.42
C CYS A 90 -6.33 -8.98 -6.05
N LEU A 91 -5.58 -8.75 -4.98
CA LEU A 91 -5.97 -9.18 -3.62
C LEU A 91 -7.23 -8.45 -3.12
N MET A 92 -7.37 -7.16 -3.41
CA MET A 92 -8.56 -6.39 -3.06
C MET A 92 -9.82 -6.95 -3.75
N GLN A 93 -9.70 -7.35 -5.02
CA GLN A 93 -10.82 -7.87 -5.82
C GLN A 93 -11.16 -9.34 -5.57
N ALA A 94 -10.23 -10.12 -5.02
CA ALA A 94 -10.46 -11.52 -4.70
C ALA A 94 -11.35 -11.71 -3.45
N THR A 95 -12.00 -12.86 -3.37
CA THR A 95 -12.60 -13.38 -2.12
C THR A 95 -11.54 -13.53 -1.02
N ASP A 96 -11.94 -13.63 0.26
CA ASP A 96 -10.99 -13.86 1.36
C ASP A 96 -10.13 -15.12 1.12
N LYS A 97 -10.77 -16.24 0.76
CA LYS A 97 -10.07 -17.47 0.41
C LYS A 97 -9.11 -17.28 -0.77
N GLY A 98 -9.56 -16.60 -1.83
CA GLY A 98 -8.74 -16.34 -3.02
C GLY A 98 -7.53 -15.44 -2.71
N ALA A 99 -7.73 -14.38 -1.94
CA ALA A 99 -6.64 -13.52 -1.48
C ALA A 99 -5.69 -14.28 -0.54
N GLY A 100 -6.20 -15.14 0.34
CA GLY A 100 -5.40 -16.03 1.19
C GLY A 100 -4.53 -16.97 0.36
N PHE A 101 -5.09 -17.59 -0.67
CA PHE A 101 -4.35 -18.43 -1.60
C PHE A 101 -3.24 -17.65 -2.34
N LEU A 102 -3.54 -16.46 -2.85
CA LEU A 102 -2.57 -15.60 -3.55
C LEU A 102 -1.45 -15.09 -2.62
N LYS A 103 -1.71 -14.98 -1.31
CA LYS A 103 -0.73 -14.68 -0.26
C LYS A 103 0.00 -15.92 0.26
N GLU A 104 -0.29 -17.10 -0.29
CA GLU A 104 0.25 -18.39 0.15
C GLU A 104 0.01 -18.71 1.64
N ASP A 105 -1.12 -18.22 2.18
CA ASP A 105 -1.54 -18.43 3.57
C ASP A 105 -1.67 -19.94 3.86
N LYS A 106 -1.18 -20.37 5.03
CA LYS A 106 -1.09 -21.79 5.39
C LYS A 106 -2.30 -22.33 6.15
N ARG A 107 -3.31 -21.50 6.44
CA ARG A 107 -4.54 -21.96 7.09
C ARG A 107 -5.34 -22.85 6.14
N SER A 108 -6.28 -23.62 6.70
CA SER A 108 -7.19 -24.48 5.95
C SER A 108 -8.65 -24.17 6.34
N PRO A 109 -9.44 -23.48 5.49
CA PRO A 109 -9.05 -22.91 4.20
C PRO A 109 -8.03 -21.75 4.33
N PRO A 110 -7.26 -21.43 3.27
CA PRO A 110 -6.43 -20.23 3.23
C PRO A 110 -7.29 -18.99 3.43
N SER A 111 -6.76 -17.98 4.11
CA SER A 111 -7.49 -16.74 4.38
C SER A 111 -6.55 -15.52 4.28
N ALA A 112 -7.09 -14.39 3.85
CA ALA A 112 -6.37 -13.12 3.89
C ALA A 112 -6.64 -12.35 5.18
N ALA A 113 -7.59 -12.81 6.00
CA ALA A 113 -8.05 -12.15 7.21
C ALA A 113 -6.92 -11.88 8.20
N SER A 114 -6.92 -10.67 8.76
CA SER A 114 -6.03 -10.31 9.87
C SER A 114 -6.36 -11.17 11.10
N PRO A 115 -5.35 -11.54 11.91
CA PRO A 115 -5.61 -12.09 13.24
C PRO A 115 -6.22 -11.04 14.20
N TRP A 116 -6.12 -9.75 13.85
CA TRP A 116 -6.67 -8.64 14.62
C TRP A 116 -8.06 -8.31 14.09
N SER A 117 -9.10 -8.45 14.92
CA SER A 117 -10.49 -8.14 14.53
C SER A 117 -11.24 -7.53 15.71
N GLY A 118 -12.44 -6.98 15.47
CA GLY A 118 -13.20 -6.27 16.51
C GLY A 118 -12.66 -4.87 16.81
N ASP A 119 -12.84 -4.39 18.05
CA ASP A 119 -12.54 -3.00 18.46
C ASP A 119 -11.08 -2.72 18.88
N LEU A 120 -10.30 -3.80 18.98
CA LEU A 120 -8.88 -3.87 19.35
C LEU A 120 -8.48 -3.16 20.65
N ARG A 121 -9.40 -2.81 21.55
CA ARG A 121 -9.05 -2.08 22.80
C ARG A 121 -8.08 -2.90 23.66
N SER A 122 -8.38 -4.18 23.87
CA SER A 122 -7.53 -5.09 24.66
C SER A 122 -6.21 -5.40 23.97
N GLU A 123 -6.24 -5.58 22.65
CA GLU A 123 -5.10 -5.99 21.84
C GLU A 123 -4.07 -4.84 21.76
N LEU A 124 -4.53 -3.61 21.55
CA LEU A 124 -3.67 -2.42 21.57
C LEU A 124 -2.99 -2.25 22.93
N ALA A 125 -3.75 -2.36 24.02
CA ALA A 125 -3.19 -2.29 25.37
C ALA A 125 -2.19 -3.43 25.65
N THR A 126 -2.53 -4.66 25.23
CA THR A 126 -1.63 -5.83 25.37
C THR A 126 -0.32 -5.60 24.63
N TRP A 127 -0.37 -5.02 23.44
CA TRP A 127 0.79 -4.68 22.62
C TRP A 127 1.36 -3.29 22.89
N PHE A 128 1.10 -2.71 24.07
CA PHE A 128 1.73 -1.49 24.57
C PHE A 128 1.53 -0.25 23.67
N TRP A 129 0.36 -0.16 23.06
CA TRP A 129 -0.10 1.04 22.39
C TRP A 129 -0.92 1.91 23.36
N HIS A 130 -0.62 3.20 23.37
CA HIS A 130 -1.23 4.20 24.24
C HIS A 130 -1.85 5.31 23.41
N ASP A 131 -2.97 5.85 23.88
CA ASP A 131 -3.48 7.11 23.32
C ASP A 131 -2.45 8.20 23.61
N GLY A 132 -2.05 8.92 22.56
CA GLY A 132 -1.15 10.06 22.67
C GLY A 132 -1.93 11.36 22.74
N ASP A 133 -1.33 12.38 23.35
CA ASP A 133 -1.89 13.73 23.32
C ASP A 133 -1.94 14.26 21.88
N TYR A 134 -3.07 14.89 21.53
CA TYR A 134 -3.32 15.40 20.20
C TYR A 134 -4.41 16.47 20.23
N ASP A 135 -4.07 17.66 19.76
CA ASP A 135 -4.99 18.79 19.64
C ASP A 135 -6.04 18.52 18.57
N LYS A 136 -7.17 17.94 18.97
CA LYS A 136 -8.19 17.45 18.04
C LYS A 136 -8.86 18.57 17.25
N GLY A 137 -9.13 19.71 17.88
CA GLY A 137 -9.73 20.87 17.23
C GLY A 137 -8.84 21.42 16.13
N TRP A 138 -7.59 21.69 16.48
CA TRP A 138 -6.63 22.26 15.53
C TRP A 138 -6.26 21.25 14.45
N GLU A 139 -5.89 20.03 14.82
CA GLU A 139 -5.30 19.06 13.91
C GLU A 139 -6.30 18.48 12.90
N CYS A 140 -7.60 18.51 13.19
CA CYS A 140 -8.66 18.03 12.29
C CYS A 140 -9.42 19.13 11.54
N ASP A 141 -9.00 20.40 11.63
CA ASP A 141 -9.55 21.47 10.81
C ASP A 141 -8.94 21.46 9.39
N TRP A 142 -9.58 20.69 8.52
CA TRP A 142 -9.20 20.57 7.12
C TRP A 142 -9.53 21.82 6.30
N GLU A 143 -10.47 22.66 6.75
CA GLU A 143 -10.73 23.94 6.12
C GLU A 143 -9.54 24.88 6.30
N ARG A 144 -9.03 24.98 7.52
CA ARG A 144 -7.84 25.77 7.87
C ARG A 144 -6.58 25.27 7.17
N ILE A 145 -6.44 23.96 6.95
CA ILE A 145 -5.34 23.36 6.18
C ILE A 145 -5.48 23.66 4.68
N GLY A 146 -6.65 24.10 4.20
CA GLY A 146 -6.91 24.42 2.80
C GLY A 146 -7.30 23.19 1.98
N LEU A 147 -8.10 22.29 2.56
CA LEU A 147 -8.63 21.09 1.88
C LEU A 147 -10.17 21.08 1.83
N LYS A 148 -10.82 22.20 2.14
CA LYS A 148 -12.28 22.34 2.16
C LYS A 148 -12.95 21.83 0.88
N LYS A 149 -12.48 22.27 -0.29
CA LYS A 149 -13.06 21.85 -1.58
C LYS A 149 -12.87 20.37 -1.85
N ALA A 150 -11.73 19.80 -1.49
CA ALA A 150 -11.47 18.37 -1.65
C ALA A 150 -12.44 17.56 -0.78
N PHE A 151 -12.55 17.90 0.50
CA PHE A 151 -13.49 17.26 1.42
C PHE A 151 -14.94 17.37 0.93
N HIS A 152 -15.40 18.58 0.59
CA HIS A 152 -16.76 18.78 0.12
C HIS A 152 -17.08 18.02 -1.17
N ALA A 153 -16.16 18.04 -2.14
CA ALA A 153 -16.35 17.32 -3.41
C ALA A 153 -16.36 15.79 -3.21
N LEU A 154 -15.64 15.30 -2.20
CA LEU A 154 -15.69 13.91 -1.75
C LEU A 154 -16.89 13.65 -0.82
N GLY A 155 -17.79 14.60 -0.57
CA GLY A 155 -18.94 14.43 0.33
C GLY A 155 -18.56 14.27 1.80
N LEU A 156 -17.41 14.78 2.21
CA LEU A 156 -16.90 14.76 3.57
C LEU A 156 -17.08 16.13 4.24
N ASN A 157 -17.39 16.13 5.53
CA ASN A 157 -17.31 17.32 6.37
C ASN A 157 -15.83 17.63 6.64
N ALA A 158 -15.42 18.89 6.50
CA ALA A 158 -14.02 19.32 6.63
C ALA A 158 -13.64 19.85 8.04
N LYS A 159 -14.58 19.85 8.99
CA LYS A 159 -14.41 20.41 10.34
C LYS A 159 -14.06 19.32 11.37
N PRO A 160 -13.41 19.68 12.48
CA PRO A 160 -13.09 18.75 13.55
C PRO A 160 -14.35 18.36 14.35
N ALA A 161 -14.38 17.13 14.86
CA ALA A 161 -15.47 16.63 15.72
C ALA A 161 -15.41 17.15 17.17
N PHE A 162 -14.28 17.74 17.54
CA PHE A 162 -14.04 18.37 18.84
C PHE A 162 -13.40 19.74 18.61
N ASP A 163 -13.56 20.68 19.53
CA ASP A 163 -12.83 21.95 19.52
C ASP A 163 -11.45 21.83 20.20
N ASP A 164 -10.76 22.96 20.36
CA ASP A 164 -9.41 23.02 20.92
C ASP A 164 -9.39 22.68 22.44
N ASP A 165 -10.55 22.78 23.12
CA ASP A 165 -10.71 22.39 24.53
C ASP A 165 -11.10 20.90 24.67
N GLY A 166 -11.33 20.20 23.56
CA GLY A 166 -11.75 18.80 23.51
C GLY A 166 -13.27 18.60 23.65
N ASP A 167 -14.06 19.67 23.64
CA ASP A 167 -15.51 19.60 23.71
C ASP A 167 -16.12 19.25 22.34
N PRO A 168 -17.26 18.54 22.28
CA PRO A 168 -17.87 18.17 21.00
C PRO A 168 -18.22 19.38 20.12
N ALA A 169 -17.82 19.32 18.85
CA ALA A 169 -18.05 20.35 17.83
C ALA A 169 -18.98 19.87 16.71
N ASP A 170 -19.24 20.72 15.70
CA ASP A 170 -20.15 20.44 14.58
C ASP A 170 -19.52 19.67 13.41
N GLY A 171 -18.25 19.30 13.52
CA GLY A 171 -17.54 18.52 12.51
C GLY A 171 -17.59 17.01 12.73
N HIS A 172 -17.04 16.26 11.78
CA HIS A 172 -17.12 14.79 11.77
C HIS A 172 -15.75 14.10 11.82
N ASN A 173 -14.66 14.85 11.97
CA ASN A 173 -13.31 14.30 11.95
C ASN A 173 -12.77 14.19 13.38
N ASP A 174 -12.66 12.97 13.88
CA ASP A 174 -12.02 12.67 15.17
C ASP A 174 -10.54 12.38 14.94
N CYS A 175 -9.68 13.31 15.36
CA CYS A 175 -8.24 13.19 15.27
C CYS A 175 -7.68 12.40 16.43
N LEU A 176 -6.80 11.46 16.13
CA LEU A 176 -6.25 10.50 17.08
C LEU A 176 -4.73 10.47 16.94
N SER A 177 -4.05 10.34 18.08
CA SER A 177 -2.64 9.98 18.16
C SER A 177 -2.54 8.69 18.97
N ILE A 178 -1.78 7.72 18.48
CA ILE A 178 -1.52 6.47 19.18
C ILE A 178 -0.03 6.17 19.13
N THR A 179 0.57 5.91 20.29
CA THR A 179 2.01 5.81 20.50
C THR A 179 2.39 4.42 21.01
N HIS A 180 3.51 3.89 20.54
CA HIS A 180 4.13 2.67 21.07
C HIS A 180 5.26 3.04 22.03
N TYR A 181 4.84 3.83 23.02
CA TYR A 181 5.50 4.23 24.26
C TYR A 181 4.42 4.87 25.15
N ASN A 182 4.63 4.83 26.45
CA ASN A 182 3.81 5.53 27.43
C ASN A 182 4.41 6.91 27.71
N GLY A 183 3.69 7.97 27.32
CA GLY A 183 4.10 9.35 27.58
C GLY A 183 4.08 9.74 29.06
N GLU A 184 3.38 8.96 29.88
CA GLU A 184 3.21 9.17 31.33
C GLU A 184 4.13 8.25 32.18
N ASP A 185 4.98 7.42 31.55
CA ASP A 185 5.98 6.64 32.28
C ASP A 185 7.19 7.52 32.59
N TYR A 186 7.18 8.20 33.73
CA TYR A 186 8.22 9.13 34.16
C TYR A 186 9.33 8.45 34.97
N GLU A 187 10.57 8.93 34.84
CA GLU A 187 11.69 8.46 35.66
C GLU A 187 11.49 8.78 37.15
N ASP A 188 11.02 9.99 37.43
CA ASP A 188 10.63 10.47 38.76
C ASP A 188 9.30 11.24 38.65
N PRO A 189 8.16 10.60 38.96
CA PRO A 189 6.84 11.22 38.91
C PRO A 189 6.66 12.41 39.87
N GLU A 190 7.48 12.50 40.93
CA GLU A 190 7.39 13.55 41.95
C GLU A 190 8.30 14.75 41.63
N ALA A 191 9.10 14.67 40.57
CA ALA A 191 9.93 15.77 40.13
C ALA A 191 9.08 16.98 39.71
N VAL A 192 9.62 18.20 39.91
CA VAL A 192 8.94 19.44 39.50
C VAL A 192 8.72 19.48 37.97
N TRP A 193 9.61 18.84 37.22
CA TRP A 193 9.53 18.69 35.76
C TRP A 193 9.82 17.23 35.39
N PRO A 194 8.84 16.32 35.56
CA PRO A 194 9.01 14.89 35.30
C PRO A 194 9.54 14.67 33.89
N GLN A 195 10.63 13.92 33.78
CA GLN A 195 11.15 13.48 32.49
C GLN A 195 10.54 12.12 32.17
N MET A 196 10.01 11.99 30.96
CA MET A 196 9.56 10.70 30.46
C MET A 196 10.77 9.76 30.42
N LYS A 197 10.56 8.54 30.91
CA LYS A 197 11.52 7.46 30.77
C LYS A 197 11.82 7.23 29.30
N ASP A 198 13.11 7.13 28.98
CA ASP A 198 13.59 6.81 27.64
C ASP A 198 12.83 5.61 27.05
N VAL A 199 12.43 5.72 25.78
CA VAL A 199 11.63 4.70 25.07
C VAL A 199 12.29 3.32 25.15
N LYS A 200 13.62 3.24 25.03
CA LYS A 200 14.37 1.97 25.11
C LYS A 200 14.29 1.30 26.48
N ASP A 201 13.94 2.04 27.53
CA ASP A 201 13.84 1.55 28.90
C ASP A 201 12.39 1.25 29.32
N GLN A 202 11.42 1.58 28.46
CA GLN A 202 10.03 1.15 28.61
C GLN A 202 9.87 -0.29 28.07
N LYS A 203 9.57 -1.23 28.97
CA LYS A 203 9.43 -2.66 28.68
C LYS A 203 8.02 -3.14 28.99
N TYR A 204 7.54 -4.11 28.23
CA TYR A 204 6.25 -4.77 28.46
C TYR A 204 6.33 -6.26 28.15
N LYS A 205 5.34 -7.03 28.60
CA LYS A 205 5.31 -8.50 28.43
C LYS A 205 4.05 -8.95 27.73
N VAL A 206 4.21 -9.81 26.72
CA VAL A 206 3.12 -10.51 26.04
C VAL A 206 3.46 -11.99 26.04
N ASN A 207 2.55 -12.83 26.54
CA ASN A 207 2.72 -14.29 26.61
C ASN A 207 4.06 -14.73 27.24
N GLY A 208 4.49 -14.04 28.30
CA GLY A 208 5.73 -14.33 29.02
C GLY A 208 7.01 -13.87 28.34
N LYS A 209 6.94 -13.35 27.11
CA LYS A 209 8.08 -12.73 26.42
C LYS A 209 8.10 -11.22 26.68
N GLU A 210 9.28 -10.71 26.97
CA GLU A 210 9.51 -9.28 27.17
C GLU A 210 9.81 -8.59 25.83
N TYR A 211 9.23 -7.40 25.67
CA TYR A 211 9.35 -6.52 24.53
C TYR A 211 9.77 -5.13 25.01
N THR A 212 10.28 -4.33 24.07
CA THR A 212 10.64 -2.92 24.32
C THR A 212 9.71 -2.03 23.52
N ALA A 213 9.29 -0.91 24.09
CA ALA A 213 8.58 0.14 23.37
C ALA A 213 9.44 0.63 22.19
N THR A 214 8.82 1.03 21.08
CA THR A 214 9.56 1.28 19.83
C THR A 214 9.68 2.76 19.49
N GLY A 215 8.90 3.62 20.17
CA GLY A 215 8.81 5.04 19.84
C GLY A 215 7.93 5.32 18.63
N ALA A 216 7.26 4.29 18.09
CA ALA A 216 6.36 4.45 16.95
C ALA A 216 5.14 5.28 17.32
N TYR A 217 4.58 5.95 16.33
CA TYR A 217 3.34 6.68 16.51
C TYR A 217 2.57 6.79 15.19
N TYR A 218 1.25 6.73 15.32
CA TYR A 218 0.31 6.96 14.23
C TYR A 218 -0.61 8.11 14.59
N GLN A 219 -0.73 9.08 13.69
CA GLN A 219 -1.66 10.18 13.80
C GLN A 219 -2.55 10.21 12.56
N PHE A 220 -3.86 10.24 12.78
CA PHE A 220 -4.84 10.16 11.72
C PHE A 220 -6.19 10.69 12.19
N ALA A 221 -7.06 11.00 11.24
CA ALA A 221 -8.45 11.32 11.50
C ALA A 221 -9.37 10.19 11.08
N VAL A 222 -10.43 9.96 11.84
CA VAL A 222 -11.52 9.05 11.48
C VAL A 222 -12.80 9.85 11.29
N ASN A 223 -13.43 9.67 10.14
CA ASN A 223 -14.71 10.26 9.79
C ASN A 223 -15.72 9.15 9.51
N LYS A 224 -16.35 8.63 10.58
CA LYS A 224 -17.28 7.50 10.50
C LYS A 224 -18.54 7.82 9.69
N ILE A 225 -19.05 9.05 9.84
CA ILE A 225 -20.26 9.54 9.16
C ILE A 225 -20.01 9.66 7.66
N GLY A 226 -18.94 10.36 7.30
CA GLY A 226 -18.53 10.60 5.92
C GLY A 226 -17.87 9.40 5.25
N GLY A 227 -17.39 8.41 6.00
CA GLY A 227 -16.78 7.21 5.43
C GLY A 227 -15.30 7.35 5.08
N ALA A 228 -14.51 8.04 5.91
CA ALA A 228 -13.11 8.30 5.60
C ALA A 228 -12.14 8.05 6.77
N ILE A 229 -10.90 7.71 6.42
CA ILE A 229 -9.73 7.76 7.30
C ILE A 229 -8.69 8.64 6.62
N ILE A 230 -8.11 9.59 7.35
CA ILE A 230 -7.10 10.50 6.82
C ILE A 230 -5.80 10.33 7.61
N GLY A 231 -4.80 9.69 7.01
CA GLY A 231 -3.48 9.52 7.59
C GLY A 231 -2.69 10.82 7.62
N LYS A 232 -1.98 11.09 8.71
CA LYS A 232 -1.10 12.26 8.87
C LYS A 232 0.34 11.81 9.10
N ASN A 233 0.68 11.40 10.33
CA ASN A 233 2.01 10.89 10.66
C ASN A 233 1.96 9.37 10.82
N LEU A 234 2.83 8.67 10.11
CA LEU A 234 2.77 7.20 9.99
C LEU A 234 4.11 6.54 10.35
N ASN A 235 4.69 6.94 11.48
CA ASN A 235 5.99 6.44 11.91
C ASN A 235 5.86 5.04 12.50
N ASN A 236 6.17 4.02 11.69
CA ASN A 236 5.95 2.63 12.05
C ASN A 236 7.08 2.06 12.93
N PRO A 237 6.82 0.99 13.71
CA PRO A 237 7.82 0.38 14.59
C PRO A 237 9.15 0.01 13.94
N ALA A 238 9.17 -0.42 12.68
CA ALA A 238 10.44 -0.78 12.02
C ALA A 238 11.30 0.44 11.66
N ALA A 239 10.68 1.61 11.43
CA ALA A 239 11.37 2.86 11.20
C ALA A 239 11.80 3.52 12.51
N SER A 240 10.89 3.62 13.48
CA SER A 240 11.11 4.36 14.75
C SER A 240 12.30 3.83 15.55
N VAL A 241 12.52 2.52 15.55
CA VAL A 241 13.66 1.91 16.28
C VAL A 241 15.04 2.33 15.75
N LEU A 242 15.11 2.80 14.50
CA LEU A 242 16.37 3.29 13.92
C LEU A 242 16.80 4.63 14.52
N GLU A 243 15.87 5.39 15.09
CA GLU A 243 16.14 6.72 15.65
C GLU A 243 16.96 6.60 16.94
N GLY A 244 17.98 7.45 17.10
CA GLY A 244 18.97 7.33 18.18
C GLY A 244 18.41 7.51 19.59
N HIS A 245 17.33 8.28 19.74
CA HIS A 245 16.62 8.46 21.02
C HIS A 245 15.65 7.30 21.32
N ASN A 246 15.36 6.44 20.34
CA ASN A 246 14.66 5.17 20.54
C ASN A 246 15.71 4.07 20.75
N TRP A 247 15.89 3.15 19.80
CA TRP A 247 16.86 2.06 19.95
C TRP A 247 18.20 2.37 19.28
N GLY A 248 18.23 3.29 18.31
CA GLY A 248 19.40 3.58 17.49
C GLY A 248 19.88 2.41 16.64
N ARG A 249 19.03 1.39 16.41
CA ARG A 249 19.41 0.19 15.66
C ARG A 249 18.21 -0.50 15.03
N LYS A 250 18.51 -1.33 14.03
CA LYS A 250 17.51 -2.20 13.43
C LYS A 250 17.06 -3.27 14.42
N ALA A 251 15.75 -3.52 14.45
CA ALA A 251 15.17 -4.66 15.17
C ALA A 251 15.59 -5.99 14.52
N ALA A 252 15.95 -6.95 15.36
CA ALA A 252 16.15 -8.35 15.01
C ALA A 252 14.79 -9.06 14.83
N PRO A 253 14.76 -10.23 14.15
CA PRO A 253 13.53 -10.99 13.96
C PRO A 253 12.82 -11.26 15.30
N GLY A 254 11.53 -10.91 15.35
CA GLY A 254 10.69 -11.09 16.53
C GLY A 254 10.83 -10.05 17.64
N GLU A 255 11.67 -9.02 17.52
CA GLU A 255 11.77 -7.96 18.54
C GLU A 255 10.63 -6.93 18.47
N LEU A 256 10.00 -6.76 17.31
CA LEU A 256 8.89 -5.82 17.12
C LEU A 256 7.56 -6.40 17.62
N PRO A 257 6.59 -5.55 18.02
CA PRO A 257 5.23 -5.99 18.36
C PRO A 257 4.57 -6.73 17.20
N ASP A 258 3.70 -7.71 17.49
CA ASP A 258 2.94 -8.38 16.42
C ASP A 258 1.86 -7.45 15.86
N LEU A 259 1.15 -6.72 16.72
CA LEU A 259 0.26 -5.63 16.33
C LEU A 259 1.08 -4.36 16.07
N ARG A 260 1.55 -4.21 14.82
CA ARG A 260 2.47 -3.12 14.43
C ARG A 260 2.13 -2.41 13.13
N PHE A 261 1.19 -2.95 12.36
CA PHE A 261 0.89 -2.43 11.04
C PHE A 261 -0.21 -1.38 11.13
N CYS A 262 0.00 -0.25 10.48
CA CYS A 262 -0.94 0.86 10.47
C CYS A 262 -2.34 0.46 9.96
N SER A 263 -2.43 -0.52 9.04
CA SER A 263 -3.71 -1.05 8.56
C SER A 263 -4.57 -1.64 9.68
N ASP A 264 -3.96 -2.37 10.62
CA ASP A 264 -4.64 -2.96 11.77
C ASP A 264 -4.97 -1.90 12.83
N ILE A 265 -4.09 -0.91 13.02
CA ILE A 265 -4.36 0.24 13.90
C ILE A 265 -5.56 1.05 13.38
N TYR A 266 -5.59 1.36 12.08
CA TYR A 266 -6.73 1.99 11.43
C TYR A 266 -7.99 1.16 11.59
N TRP A 267 -7.91 -0.16 11.39
CA TRP A 267 -9.06 -1.04 11.62
C TRP A 267 -9.63 -0.91 13.02
N GLY A 268 -8.78 -1.00 14.06
CA GLY A 268 -9.22 -0.91 15.46
C GLY A 268 -10.03 0.36 15.73
N HIS A 269 -9.57 1.51 15.25
CA HIS A 269 -10.27 2.79 15.44
C HIS A 269 -11.45 3.00 14.48
N TRP A 270 -11.40 2.40 13.28
CA TRP A 270 -12.50 2.44 12.33
C TRP A 270 -13.70 1.59 12.77
N ALA A 271 -13.45 0.39 13.28
CA ALA A 271 -14.47 -0.57 13.67
C ALA A 271 -15.07 -0.25 15.04
N ARG A 272 -14.26 0.25 15.97
CA ARG A 272 -14.68 0.65 17.31
C ARG A 272 -15.78 1.70 17.24
N ASP A 273 -16.89 1.44 17.92
CA ASP A 273 -18.01 2.38 18.06
C ASP A 273 -18.48 2.93 16.70
N ASN A 274 -18.47 2.08 15.66
CA ASN A 274 -18.90 2.43 14.30
C ASN A 274 -19.99 1.45 13.83
N PRO A 275 -21.27 1.87 13.83
CA PRO A 275 -22.36 1.00 13.40
C PRO A 275 -22.37 0.72 11.89
N ASN A 276 -21.59 1.46 11.09
CA ASN A 276 -21.56 1.33 9.63
C ASN A 276 -20.13 1.18 9.09
N VAL A 277 -19.43 0.13 9.56
CA VAL A 277 -18.05 -0.18 9.13
C VAL A 277 -17.91 -0.33 7.61
N LYS A 278 -18.96 -0.73 6.91
CA LYS A 278 -18.98 -0.90 5.44
C LYS A 278 -18.93 0.43 4.68
N ASN A 279 -19.15 1.56 5.34
CA ASN A 279 -19.15 2.89 4.73
C ASN A 279 -17.76 3.47 4.47
N ILE A 280 -16.68 2.71 4.65
CA ILE A 280 -15.35 3.18 4.27
C ILE A 280 -15.29 3.37 2.75
N ARG A 281 -15.11 4.62 2.31
CA ARG A 281 -15.16 5.02 0.90
C ARG A 281 -14.01 5.95 0.48
N VAL A 282 -13.31 6.56 1.44
CA VAL A 282 -12.14 7.40 1.17
C VAL A 282 -11.02 7.09 2.15
N TYR A 283 -9.81 6.93 1.63
CA TYR A 283 -8.59 7.08 2.41
C TYR A 283 -7.83 8.31 1.94
N GLY A 284 -7.57 9.25 2.84
CA GLY A 284 -6.73 10.41 2.57
C GLY A 284 -5.34 10.20 3.17
N ALA A 285 -4.31 10.72 2.50
CA ALA A 285 -2.99 10.88 3.05
C ALA A 285 -2.62 12.36 2.98
N HIS A 286 -2.52 12.97 4.16
CA HIS A 286 -2.20 14.38 4.33
C HIS A 286 -0.68 14.57 4.40
N HIS A 287 -0.18 15.59 3.68
CA HIS A 287 1.21 16.04 3.72
C HIS A 287 2.21 14.90 3.52
N VAL A 288 2.10 14.22 2.38
CA VAL A 288 2.94 13.08 2.02
C VAL A 288 4.35 13.54 1.68
N VAL A 289 5.29 13.19 2.56
CA VAL A 289 6.73 13.42 2.40
C VAL A 289 7.54 12.13 2.26
N ASN A 290 6.87 10.98 2.16
CA ASN A 290 7.54 9.69 1.97
C ASN A 290 8.20 9.62 0.59
N ASP A 291 9.52 9.49 0.55
CA ASP A 291 10.34 9.53 -0.68
C ASP A 291 9.79 8.66 -1.81
N ALA A 292 9.52 7.39 -1.53
CA ALA A 292 9.03 6.47 -2.55
C ALA A 292 7.67 6.94 -3.11
N THR A 293 6.75 7.36 -2.24
CA THR A 293 5.42 7.83 -2.68
C THR A 293 5.54 9.13 -3.48
N VAL A 294 6.35 10.08 -3.02
CA VAL A 294 6.59 11.37 -3.69
C VAL A 294 7.18 11.15 -5.09
N LEU A 295 8.21 10.30 -5.21
CA LEU A 295 8.85 9.98 -6.49
C LEU A 295 7.89 9.26 -7.46
N LEU A 296 7.00 8.40 -6.95
CA LEU A 296 5.98 7.72 -7.76
C LEU A 296 4.91 8.71 -8.26
N VAL A 297 4.47 9.66 -7.41
CA VAL A 297 3.57 10.73 -7.85
C VAL A 297 4.22 11.59 -8.92
N ALA A 298 5.48 12.00 -8.73
CA ALA A 298 6.21 12.77 -9.73
C ALA A 298 6.35 12.01 -11.05
N ARG A 299 6.57 10.68 -10.99
CA ARG A 299 6.60 9.86 -12.20
C ARG A 299 5.25 9.77 -12.90
N ALA A 300 4.17 9.59 -12.14
CA ALA A 300 2.81 9.59 -12.68
C ALA A 300 2.44 10.93 -13.34
N PHE A 301 2.85 12.05 -12.73
CA PHE A 301 2.69 13.39 -13.28
C PHE A 301 3.45 13.55 -14.59
N LYS A 302 4.71 13.11 -14.64
CA LYS A 302 5.53 13.11 -15.86
C LYS A 302 4.85 12.33 -16.99
N ASN A 303 4.39 11.11 -16.72
CA ASN A 303 3.71 10.28 -17.73
C ASN A 303 2.45 10.97 -18.29
N LYS A 304 1.74 11.74 -17.45
CA LYS A 304 0.52 12.47 -17.81
C LYS A 304 0.78 13.90 -18.35
N GLY A 305 2.05 14.34 -18.41
CA GLY A 305 2.42 15.68 -18.83
C GLY A 305 2.08 16.80 -17.84
N VAL A 306 1.81 16.46 -16.56
CA VAL A 306 1.47 17.42 -15.51
C VAL A 306 2.75 17.98 -14.88
N GLN A 307 2.85 19.30 -14.77
CA GLN A 307 4.08 20.00 -14.36
C GLN A 307 4.05 20.53 -12.92
N ALA A 308 2.89 20.54 -12.27
CA ALA A 308 2.75 21.09 -10.91
C ALA A 308 1.54 20.48 -10.20
N LEU A 309 1.58 20.48 -8.87
CA LEU A 309 0.40 20.19 -8.06
C LEU A 309 -0.65 21.30 -8.26
N ALA A 310 -1.92 20.89 -8.19
CA ALA A 310 -3.06 21.80 -8.21
C ALA A 310 -3.98 21.48 -7.03
N PRO A 311 -4.66 22.48 -6.46
CA PRO A 311 -5.75 22.23 -5.54
C PRO A 311 -6.86 21.43 -6.24
N TRP A 312 -7.86 20.96 -5.48
CA TRP A 312 -8.99 20.22 -6.04
C TRP A 312 -9.55 20.90 -7.32
N PRO A 313 -9.81 20.16 -8.42
CA PRO A 313 -9.88 18.70 -8.55
C PRO A 313 -8.53 17.98 -8.71
N GLY A 314 -7.41 18.70 -8.76
CA GLY A 314 -6.07 18.13 -8.86
C GLY A 314 -5.89 17.20 -10.07
N THR A 315 -5.13 16.12 -9.87
CA THR A 315 -4.86 15.11 -10.89
C THR A 315 -5.28 13.72 -10.43
N SER A 316 -6.23 13.11 -11.13
CA SER A 316 -6.69 11.75 -10.83
C SER A 316 -6.06 10.68 -11.71
N PHE A 317 -5.88 9.49 -11.13
CA PHE A 317 -5.37 8.27 -11.77
C PHE A 317 -6.32 7.11 -11.45
N PRO A 318 -6.99 6.52 -12.45
CA PRO A 318 -7.78 5.30 -12.24
C PRO A 318 -6.89 4.14 -11.76
N ALA A 319 -7.40 3.31 -10.86
CA ALA A 319 -6.64 2.22 -10.24
C ALA A 319 -6.14 1.16 -11.24
N ASN A 320 -6.75 1.06 -12.41
CA ASN A 320 -6.39 0.08 -13.45
C ASN A 320 -5.24 0.55 -14.36
N THR A 321 -4.80 1.81 -14.28
CA THR A 321 -3.61 2.29 -15.00
C THR A 321 -2.34 1.97 -14.25
N ASP A 322 -1.19 2.08 -14.91
CA ASP A 322 0.11 1.87 -14.25
C ASP A 322 0.37 2.95 -13.19
N GLU A 323 -0.04 4.18 -13.42
CA GLU A 323 -0.01 5.24 -12.41
C GLU A 323 -0.86 4.90 -11.19
N GLY A 324 -2.09 4.43 -11.40
CA GLY A 324 -2.96 4.02 -10.30
C GLY A 324 -2.33 2.87 -9.49
N LYS A 325 -1.83 1.83 -10.17
CA LYS A 325 -1.15 0.70 -9.54
C LYS A 325 0.09 1.13 -8.78
N ALA A 326 0.92 2.02 -9.34
CA ALA A 326 2.10 2.56 -8.66
C ALA A 326 1.72 3.23 -7.33
N LEU A 327 0.66 4.05 -7.32
CA LEU A 327 0.20 4.74 -6.12
C LEU A 327 -0.45 3.80 -5.11
N ILE A 328 -1.20 2.77 -5.56
CA ILE A 328 -1.72 1.71 -4.68
C ILE A 328 -0.58 0.89 -4.06
N GLY A 329 0.45 0.57 -4.85
CA GLY A 329 1.62 -0.17 -4.40
C GLY A 329 2.56 0.63 -3.48
N SER A 330 2.44 1.96 -3.47
CA SER A 330 3.30 2.85 -2.68
C SER A 330 3.18 2.57 -1.17
N PRO A 331 4.18 2.96 -0.35
CA PRO A 331 4.08 2.81 1.09
C PRO A 331 2.80 3.39 1.70
N ILE A 332 2.27 4.48 1.16
CA ILE A 332 1.03 5.11 1.63
C ILE A 332 -0.21 4.36 1.15
N GLY A 333 -0.28 4.00 -0.14
CA GLY A 333 -1.43 3.31 -0.72
C GLY A 333 -1.60 1.88 -0.20
N ALA A 334 -0.49 1.21 0.10
CA ALA A 334 -0.51 -0.16 0.60
C ALA A 334 -1.22 -0.29 1.95
N ILE A 335 -1.20 0.75 2.79
CA ILE A 335 -1.83 0.74 4.12
C ILE A 335 -3.33 0.47 4.00
N VAL A 336 -4.04 1.28 3.21
CA VAL A 336 -5.48 1.08 3.03
C VAL A 336 -5.78 -0.19 2.22
N ALA A 337 -4.95 -0.53 1.23
CA ALA A 337 -5.14 -1.77 0.48
C ALA A 337 -5.10 -3.00 1.40
N HIS A 338 -4.13 -3.06 2.33
CA HIS A 338 -4.05 -4.12 3.32
C HIS A 338 -5.28 -4.17 4.24
N MET A 339 -5.76 -3.02 4.74
CA MET A 339 -6.98 -2.96 5.54
C MET A 339 -8.18 -3.53 4.77
N LEU A 340 -8.39 -3.15 3.51
CA LEU A 340 -9.47 -3.68 2.67
C LEU A 340 -9.34 -5.18 2.38
N ILE A 341 -8.11 -5.67 2.23
CA ILE A 341 -7.82 -7.10 2.01
C ILE A 341 -8.09 -7.93 3.28
N GLN A 342 -7.72 -7.40 4.43
CA GLN A 342 -7.69 -8.12 5.71
C GLN A 342 -9.05 -8.15 6.43
N HIS A 343 -9.95 -7.22 6.14
CA HIS A 343 -11.24 -7.07 6.84
C HIS A 343 -12.44 -7.28 5.90
N LYS A 344 -12.31 -8.20 4.93
CA LYS A 344 -13.36 -8.49 3.95
C LYS A 344 -14.65 -9.02 4.59
N ALA A 345 -14.55 -9.72 5.73
CA ALA A 345 -15.71 -10.27 6.41
C ALA A 345 -16.65 -9.16 6.90
N GLU A 346 -16.08 -8.05 7.35
CA GLU A 346 -16.79 -6.91 7.90
C GLU A 346 -17.12 -5.87 6.83
N LEU A 347 -16.16 -5.57 5.96
CA LEU A 347 -16.27 -4.52 4.94
C LEU A 347 -17.02 -4.98 3.69
N GLY A 348 -17.07 -6.28 3.42
CA GLY A 348 -17.30 -6.79 2.07
C GLY A 348 -16.05 -6.70 1.20
N ILE A 349 -16.17 -7.06 -0.07
CA ILE A 349 -15.05 -7.01 -1.02
C ILE A 349 -15.02 -5.61 -1.62
N LYS A 350 -14.03 -4.81 -1.21
CA LYS A 350 -13.82 -3.44 -1.66
C LYS A 350 -12.49 -3.29 -2.39
N HIS A 351 -12.40 -2.32 -3.28
CA HIS A 351 -11.16 -1.96 -3.95
C HIS A 351 -11.01 -0.44 -4.07
N ILE A 352 -9.78 0.00 -4.23
CA ILE A 352 -9.47 1.38 -4.62
C ILE A 352 -9.84 1.52 -6.10
N SER A 353 -10.69 2.48 -6.46
CA SER A 353 -11.12 2.73 -7.84
C SER A 353 -10.30 3.84 -8.50
N LYS A 354 -9.93 4.87 -7.73
CA LYS A 354 -9.27 6.08 -8.25
C LYS A 354 -8.43 6.74 -7.16
N ILE A 355 -7.31 7.34 -7.56
CA ILE A 355 -6.42 8.10 -6.69
C ILE A 355 -6.34 9.53 -7.22
N THR A 356 -6.68 10.51 -6.40
CA THR A 356 -6.62 11.93 -6.75
C THR A 356 -5.53 12.62 -5.94
N VAL A 357 -4.58 13.22 -6.66
CA VAL A 357 -3.45 13.97 -6.09
C VAL A 357 -3.79 15.45 -6.11
N VAL A 358 -3.70 16.11 -4.95
CA VAL A 358 -3.99 17.54 -4.80
C VAL A 358 -2.92 18.25 -3.97
N THR A 359 -2.96 19.58 -3.98
CA THR A 359 -2.32 20.42 -2.97
C THR A 359 -3.33 21.30 -2.24
N ASN A 360 -2.87 22.09 -1.27
CA ASN A 360 -3.71 22.99 -0.50
C ASN A 360 -4.31 24.09 -1.40
N GLU A 361 -5.50 24.54 -1.02
CA GLU A 361 -6.09 25.75 -1.55
C GLU A 361 -5.27 26.99 -1.13
N SER A 362 -5.23 27.98 -2.02
CA SER A 362 -4.68 29.29 -1.64
C SER A 362 -5.61 29.95 -0.62
N LYS A 363 -5.04 30.55 0.41
CA LYS A 363 -5.80 31.39 1.34
C LYS A 363 -6.38 32.59 0.58
N GLU A 364 -7.65 32.91 0.85
CA GLU A 364 -8.31 34.07 0.23
C GLU A 364 -7.64 35.39 0.65
N ASN A 365 -7.20 35.48 1.90
CA ASN A 365 -6.51 36.66 2.47
C ASN A 365 -5.19 36.25 3.15
N PRO A 366 -4.12 35.97 2.39
CA PRO A 366 -2.83 35.61 2.97
C PRO A 366 -2.25 36.80 3.73
N LYS A 367 -1.62 36.55 4.89
CA LYS A 367 -0.87 37.60 5.59
C LYS A 367 0.30 38.05 4.72
N PHE A 368 0.76 39.30 4.87
CA PHE A 368 1.90 39.80 4.10
C PHE A 368 3.12 38.89 4.29
N GLY A 369 3.67 38.37 3.18
CA GLY A 369 4.80 37.43 3.17
C GLY A 369 4.44 35.96 3.38
N GLU A 370 3.16 35.62 3.62
CA GLU A 370 2.71 34.24 3.74
C GLU A 370 2.76 33.54 2.37
N LYS A 371 3.57 32.48 2.28
CA LYS A 371 3.64 31.64 1.08
C LYS A 371 2.48 30.63 1.10
N PRO A 372 1.84 30.36 -0.05
CA PRO A 372 0.85 29.30 -0.14
C PRO A 372 1.51 27.96 0.20
N ARG A 373 0.85 27.17 1.05
CA ARG A 373 1.22 25.77 1.28
C ARG A 373 1.13 25.00 -0.03
N ARG A 374 2.10 24.12 -0.27
CA ARG A 374 2.19 23.30 -1.48
C ARG A 374 2.39 21.84 -1.12
N ASP A 375 1.73 21.43 -0.05
CA ASP A 375 1.89 20.10 0.50
C ASP A 375 1.23 19.10 -0.46
N LEU A 376 1.84 17.93 -0.61
CA LEU A 376 1.31 16.84 -1.43
C LEU A 376 0.27 16.05 -0.63
N HIS A 377 -0.96 15.95 -1.15
CA HIS A 377 -2.01 15.12 -0.55
C HIS A 377 -2.53 14.11 -1.58
N LEU A 378 -2.90 12.92 -1.10
CA LEU A 378 -3.49 11.86 -1.93
C LEU A 378 -4.85 11.47 -1.34
N PHE A 379 -5.87 11.35 -2.20
CA PHE A 379 -7.17 10.78 -1.84
C PHE A 379 -7.42 9.52 -2.67
N PHE A 380 -7.62 8.41 -1.99
CA PHE A 380 -7.93 7.10 -2.55
C PHE A 380 -9.44 6.88 -2.39
N GLU A 381 -10.18 6.85 -3.49
CA GLU A 381 -11.60 6.53 -3.52
C GLU A 381 -11.78 5.01 -3.56
N ILE A 382 -12.68 4.51 -2.72
CA ILE A 382 -12.90 3.09 -2.45
C ILE A 382 -14.34 2.74 -2.81
N GLU A 383 -14.50 1.68 -3.59
CA GLU A 383 -15.78 1.19 -4.08
C GLU A 383 -15.95 -0.30 -3.73
N ASP A 384 -17.20 -0.75 -3.69
CA ASP A 384 -17.51 -2.17 -3.65
C ASP A 384 -17.12 -2.81 -4.98
N VAL A 385 -16.53 -4.00 -4.92
CA VAL A 385 -16.29 -4.80 -6.13
C VAL A 385 -17.64 -5.35 -6.60
N PRO A 386 -18.06 -5.10 -7.85
CA PRO A 386 -19.28 -5.66 -8.40
C PRO A 386 -19.30 -7.18 -8.24
N VAL A 387 -20.46 -7.75 -7.87
CA VAL A 387 -20.58 -9.19 -7.55
C VAL A 387 -20.12 -10.10 -8.69
N ASP A 388 -20.30 -9.65 -9.94
CA ASP A 388 -19.86 -10.32 -11.16
C ASP A 388 -18.36 -10.19 -11.46
N GLU A 389 -17.70 -9.18 -10.88
CA GLU A 389 -16.26 -8.96 -10.98
C GLU A 389 -15.47 -9.57 -9.82
N VAL A 390 -16.16 -10.00 -8.75
CA VAL A 390 -15.54 -10.73 -7.66
C VAL A 390 -14.83 -11.93 -8.26
N THR A 391 -13.51 -11.91 -8.16
CA THR A 391 -12.71 -13.04 -8.61
C THR A 391 -12.93 -14.14 -7.58
N ASN A 392 -13.98 -14.94 -7.78
CA ASN A 392 -14.12 -16.24 -7.15
C ASN A 392 -12.79 -16.93 -7.39
N GLY A 393 -12.31 -17.69 -6.40
CA GLY A 393 -11.06 -18.44 -6.49
C GLY A 393 -11.04 -19.50 -7.61
N SER A 394 -11.76 -19.33 -8.73
CA SER A 394 -11.81 -20.12 -9.96
C SER A 394 -10.45 -20.27 -10.66
N ILE A 395 -9.34 -19.85 -10.05
CA ILE A 395 -8.06 -20.49 -10.32
C ILE A 395 -8.18 -21.97 -9.92
N GLU A 396 -8.76 -22.28 -8.76
CA GLU A 396 -9.15 -23.65 -8.34
C GLU A 396 -10.13 -24.26 -9.33
N GLU A 397 -11.24 -23.61 -9.72
CA GLU A 397 -12.18 -24.23 -10.67
C GLU A 397 -11.57 -24.42 -12.08
N LYS A 398 -10.65 -23.54 -12.52
CA LYS A 398 -9.89 -23.70 -13.78
C LYS A 398 -8.73 -24.71 -13.65
N LEU A 399 -8.22 -24.98 -12.45
CA LEU A 399 -7.16 -25.96 -12.18
C LEU A 399 -7.72 -27.34 -11.83
N GLU A 400 -8.84 -27.42 -11.12
CA GLU A 400 -9.64 -28.61 -10.81
C GLU A 400 -10.34 -29.14 -12.05
N ARG A 401 -10.87 -28.27 -12.94
CA ARG A 401 -11.30 -28.70 -14.28
C ARG A 401 -10.13 -29.19 -15.14
N LYS A 402 -8.89 -28.76 -14.86
CA LYS A 402 -7.68 -29.31 -15.50
C LYS A 402 -7.14 -30.57 -14.81
N SER A 403 -7.65 -30.94 -13.63
CA SER A 403 -7.22 -32.12 -12.87
C SER A 403 -8.31 -33.18 -12.68
N SER A 404 -9.45 -33.08 -13.37
CA SER A 404 -10.47 -34.14 -13.43
C SER A 404 -10.13 -35.18 -14.53
N PRO A 405 -10.30 -36.50 -14.30
CA PRO A 405 -9.59 -37.57 -15.00
C PRO A 405 -10.24 -37.97 -16.34
N ALA A 406 -10.40 -37.02 -17.27
CA ALA A 406 -11.00 -37.27 -18.59
C ALA A 406 -10.09 -36.89 -19.78
N ILE A 407 -8.76 -36.83 -19.59
CA ILE A 407 -7.81 -36.94 -20.71
C ILE A 407 -6.66 -37.86 -20.25
N ARG A 408 -6.87 -39.16 -20.41
CA ARG A 408 -5.87 -40.21 -20.24
C ARG A 408 -5.29 -40.56 -21.60
N GLU A 409 -4.69 -39.60 -22.30
CA GLU A 409 -3.77 -39.83 -23.42
C GLU A 409 -2.95 -38.54 -23.66
N TYR A 410 -1.71 -38.66 -24.13
CA TYR A 410 -0.63 -37.65 -24.10
C TYR A 410 0.20 -37.55 -22.80
N LYS A 411 0.89 -38.66 -22.49
CA LYS A 411 2.22 -38.61 -21.87
C LYS A 411 3.27 -38.78 -22.98
N TYR A 412 4.41 -38.08 -22.85
CA TYR A 412 5.64 -38.07 -23.67
C TYR A 412 5.81 -36.94 -24.71
N PHE A 413 6.19 -35.74 -24.24
CA PHE A 413 7.17 -34.94 -25.00
C PHE A 413 8.57 -35.47 -24.68
N ARG A 414 9.04 -36.40 -25.52
CA ARG A 414 10.45 -36.74 -25.65
C ARG A 414 11.04 -35.75 -26.65
N SER A 415 11.91 -34.83 -26.22
CA SER A 415 12.76 -34.09 -27.15
C SER A 415 13.68 -35.09 -27.86
N LYS A 416 13.42 -35.39 -29.13
CA LYS A 416 14.29 -36.25 -29.94
C LYS A 416 15.30 -35.36 -30.67
N VAL A 417 16.54 -35.32 -30.19
CA VAL A 417 17.68 -34.75 -30.92
C VAL A 417 17.90 -35.66 -32.14
N LEU A 418 17.64 -35.16 -33.36
CA LEU A 418 17.70 -36.01 -34.55
C LEU A 418 19.06 -36.04 -35.25
N ARG A 419 20.00 -35.11 -34.96
CA ARG A 419 21.40 -35.21 -35.41
C ARG A 419 22.29 -34.20 -34.68
N VAL A 420 23.48 -34.65 -34.28
CA VAL A 420 24.64 -33.80 -33.96
C VAL A 420 25.60 -33.97 -35.12
N ARG A 421 25.84 -32.92 -35.92
CA ARG A 421 27.00 -32.90 -36.83
C ARG A 421 28.15 -32.25 -36.09
N ASN A 422 29.28 -32.95 -36.04
CA ASN A 422 30.52 -32.46 -35.46
C ASN A 422 31.48 -32.22 -36.64
N GLU A 423 31.39 -31.03 -37.23
CA GLU A 423 32.43 -30.51 -38.11
C GLU A 423 33.00 -29.30 -37.36
N GLY A 424 34.25 -29.46 -36.89
CA GLY A 424 34.90 -28.64 -35.88
C GLY A 424 34.46 -27.18 -35.80
N LYS A 425 33.87 -26.83 -34.63
CA LYS A 425 33.50 -25.49 -34.15
C LYS A 425 32.23 -24.87 -34.76
N GLU A 426 31.07 -25.48 -34.48
CA GLU A 426 29.82 -24.79 -34.07
C GLU A 426 28.70 -25.82 -33.82
N MET A 427 27.96 -25.71 -32.72
CA MET A 427 26.79 -26.55 -32.45
C MET A 427 25.51 -25.79 -32.79
N LEU A 428 24.83 -26.20 -33.86
CA LEU A 428 23.48 -25.71 -34.19
C LEU A 428 22.42 -26.71 -33.70
N ARG A 429 21.46 -26.25 -32.89
CA ARG A 429 20.28 -27.03 -32.47
C ARG A 429 19.04 -26.48 -33.17
N GLU A 430 18.46 -27.25 -34.09
CA GLU A 430 17.15 -26.95 -34.66
C GLU A 430 16.02 -27.62 -33.88
N HIS A 431 14.99 -26.84 -33.55
CA HIS A 431 13.72 -27.32 -33.02
C HIS A 431 12.61 -26.97 -34.02
N ILE A 432 11.97 -27.98 -34.62
CA ILE A 432 10.78 -27.78 -35.45
C ILE A 432 9.54 -27.97 -34.57
N MET A 433 8.74 -26.92 -34.43
CA MET A 433 7.38 -26.99 -33.89
C MET A 433 6.44 -27.23 -35.08
N ARG A 434 5.77 -28.38 -35.13
CA ARG A 434 4.58 -28.55 -35.98
C ARG A 434 3.37 -28.10 -35.16
N ILE A 435 2.61 -27.16 -35.73
CA ILE A 435 1.39 -26.58 -35.16
C ILE A 435 0.30 -27.65 -35.06
#